data_AF-A0A0F9JJQ7-F1
#
_entry.id   AF-A0A0F9JJQ7-F1
#
_cell.length_a   1.000
_cell.length_b   1.000
_cell.length_c   1.000
_cell.angle_alpha   90.00
_cell.angle_beta   90.00
_cell.angle_gamma   90.00
#
_symmetry.space_group_name_H-M   'P 1'
#
loop_
_entity.id
_entity.type
_entity.pdbx_description
1 polymer ?
#
loop_
_entity_poly.entity_id
_entity_poly.type
_entity_poly.pdbx_seq_one_letter_code
_entity_poly.pdbx_strand_id
1 'polypeptide(L)'
;SKGRYAKMTPAKADATFRAAGQPRRPLKRSQGILEPGIIFEHMPRGGSRWDIAPYPAWTIAYLLTGTPKLYRRTLHADGNGGGAFYMHVRQGRMPGFNVFTVKQAHSNPGYRVNRWGLPAGEKVTHEPDHAHAPSLGYISYMLTGDKYYAEEMSFWAAYHAGEWPHKGLKWRQMDRSCAWAMRQVTDAAFILPDDHPLRKYFHKSVDKCLAQMTAVLLKSGKRVHSPPAAVFNSSGRLDWINAKRCSTWMYSWVVWTLNNAAGKGFPKAAPLRDWAAEYIIGFYTSKDEFEAPDGETYTYDPKDAMPYSTATELWEYEIYNDKRGIRRSKLTRKIKDIDNYGEIWYWTKVNSDNMFGNTVGLKTSPDAEGVWPLRKDAWGHGKYNWGQGQKRWWAWHRYGAWIGLVSALEGNVSNAKEAWKVMTSLAGPSQYGYEMVPRK
;
A
#
# COMPACT_ATOMS: atom_id res chain seq x y z
N SER A 1 14.26 -13.24 -29.05
CA SER A 1 12.91 -13.60 -28.55
C SER A 1 11.85 -12.64 -29.11
N LYS A 2 11.44 -12.79 -30.39
CA LYS A 2 10.53 -11.86 -31.08
C LYS A 2 9.04 -12.29 -31.12
N GLY A 3 8.62 -13.28 -30.33
CA GLY A 3 7.30 -13.93 -30.51
C GLY A 3 6.34 -14.00 -29.31
N ARG A 4 6.70 -13.52 -28.10
CA ARG A 4 5.87 -13.75 -26.89
C ARG A 4 5.00 -12.58 -26.42
N TYR A 5 5.09 -11.41 -27.06
CA TYR A 5 4.37 -10.21 -26.61
C TYR A 5 3.36 -9.76 -27.65
N ALA A 6 2.26 -10.51 -27.75
CA ALA A 6 1.13 -10.01 -28.52
C ALA A 6 0.59 -8.76 -27.82
N LYS A 7 0.45 -7.65 -28.57
CA LYS A 7 -0.28 -6.46 -28.09
C LYS A 7 -1.60 -6.91 -27.46
N MET A 8 -1.92 -6.39 -26.28
CA MET A 8 -3.21 -6.62 -25.65
C MET A 8 -4.30 -6.01 -26.53
N THR A 9 -4.97 -6.83 -27.35
CA THR A 9 -6.06 -6.35 -28.22
C THR A 9 -7.33 -6.14 -27.40
N PRO A 10 -8.28 -5.33 -27.90
CA PRO A 10 -9.57 -5.15 -27.22
C PRO A 10 -10.28 -6.47 -26.92
N ALA A 11 -10.25 -7.43 -27.86
CA ALA A 11 -10.85 -8.75 -27.70
C ALA A 11 -10.14 -9.61 -26.64
N LYS A 12 -8.81 -9.56 -26.56
CA LYS A 12 -8.04 -10.27 -25.53
C LYS A 12 -8.31 -9.67 -24.14
N ALA A 13 -8.33 -8.35 -24.02
CA ALA A 13 -8.68 -7.68 -22.78
C ALA A 13 -10.09 -8.07 -22.33
N ASP A 14 -11.08 -8.06 -23.24
CA ASP A 14 -12.42 -8.55 -22.94
C ASP A 14 -12.44 -9.98 -22.39
N ALA A 15 -11.75 -10.92 -23.06
CA ALA A 15 -11.70 -12.31 -22.65
C ALA A 15 -11.08 -12.47 -21.25
N THR A 16 -9.94 -11.83 -21.00
CA THR A 16 -9.24 -11.85 -19.70
C THR A 16 -10.12 -11.32 -18.57
N PHE A 17 -10.77 -10.18 -18.79
CA PHE A 17 -11.61 -9.55 -17.78
C PHE A 17 -12.99 -10.21 -17.65
N ARG A 18 -13.42 -11.08 -18.58
CA ARG A 18 -14.66 -11.88 -18.47
C ARG A 18 -14.46 -13.22 -17.78
N ALA A 19 -13.32 -13.89 -17.94
CA ALA A 19 -13.04 -15.22 -17.39
C ALA A 19 -13.13 -15.29 -15.85
N ALA A 20 -14.05 -16.09 -15.29
CA ALA A 20 -14.17 -16.27 -13.84
C ALA A 20 -12.82 -16.70 -13.26
N GLY A 21 -12.36 -16.03 -12.20
CA GLY A 21 -11.08 -16.34 -11.58
C GLY A 21 -11.05 -15.89 -10.13
N GLN A 22 -10.34 -16.60 -9.26
CA GLN A 22 -10.04 -16.15 -7.90
C GLN A 22 -9.02 -14.99 -8.01
N PRO A 23 -9.22 -13.80 -7.41
CA PRO A 23 -10.23 -13.36 -6.43
C PRO A 23 -11.36 -12.48 -7.00
N ARG A 24 -11.71 -12.61 -8.28
CA ARG A 24 -12.68 -11.76 -8.99
C ARG A 24 -14.08 -12.37 -8.98
N ARG A 25 -15.10 -11.58 -8.61
CA ARG A 25 -16.50 -11.98 -8.79
C ARG A 25 -16.91 -11.96 -10.27
N PRO A 26 -17.71 -12.94 -10.73
CA PRO A 26 -18.21 -12.94 -12.10
C PRO A 26 -19.20 -11.79 -12.31
N LEU A 27 -19.22 -11.21 -13.52
CA LEU A 27 -20.13 -10.13 -13.91
C LEU A 27 -21.52 -10.70 -14.25
N LYS A 28 -22.12 -11.45 -13.30
CA LYS A 28 -23.36 -12.21 -13.52
C LYS A 28 -24.64 -11.47 -13.09
N ARG A 29 -24.52 -10.29 -12.49
CA ARG A 29 -25.67 -9.51 -11.98
C ARG A 29 -25.87 -8.23 -12.78
N SER A 30 -27.12 -7.82 -12.95
CA SER A 30 -27.50 -6.49 -13.41
C SER A 30 -27.13 -5.47 -12.32
N GLN A 31 -25.99 -4.79 -12.48
CA GLN A 31 -25.46 -3.88 -11.45
C GLN A 31 -26.21 -2.54 -11.44
N GLY A 32 -27.05 -2.35 -10.42
CA GLY A 32 -27.60 -1.05 -10.02
C GLY A 32 -26.63 -0.23 -9.17
N ILE A 33 -27.03 1.00 -8.81
CA ILE A 33 -26.27 1.98 -8.00
C ILE A 33 -25.93 1.48 -6.56
N LEU A 34 -26.57 0.43 -6.08
CA LEU A 34 -26.34 -0.14 -4.75
C LEU A 34 -25.80 -1.58 -4.80
N GLU A 35 -25.40 -2.05 -5.99
CA GLU A 35 -24.72 -3.33 -6.11
C GLU A 35 -23.21 -3.12 -6.23
N PRO A 36 -22.39 -3.77 -5.39
CA PRO A 36 -20.92 -3.60 -5.38
C PRO A 36 -20.27 -4.14 -6.67
N GLY A 37 -21.01 -4.98 -7.36
CA GLY A 37 -20.63 -5.56 -8.60
C GLY A 37 -19.41 -6.47 -8.52
N ILE A 38 -18.32 -6.06 -9.19
CA ILE A 38 -17.04 -6.78 -9.17
C ILE A 38 -16.07 -6.29 -8.08
N ILE A 39 -16.43 -5.21 -7.37
CA ILE A 39 -15.69 -4.75 -6.19
C ILE A 39 -15.84 -5.81 -5.10
N PHE A 40 -14.78 -5.97 -4.31
CA PHE A 40 -14.82 -6.83 -3.15
C PHE A 40 -15.63 -6.19 -2.01
N GLU A 41 -16.77 -6.79 -1.66
CA GLU A 41 -17.66 -6.28 -0.58
C GLU A 41 -16.94 -6.18 0.76
N HIS A 42 -16.19 -7.20 1.16
CA HIS A 42 -15.36 -7.17 2.36
C HIS A 42 -13.98 -6.59 1.99
N MET A 43 -13.86 -5.26 1.93
CA MET A 43 -12.60 -4.61 1.56
C MET A 43 -11.42 -5.01 2.46
N PRO A 44 -11.56 -5.25 3.78
CA PRO A 44 -10.43 -5.70 4.60
C PRO A 44 -9.78 -7.01 4.13
N ARG A 45 -10.43 -7.79 3.26
CA ARG A 45 -9.82 -8.98 2.67
C ARG A 45 -8.60 -8.62 1.83
N GLY A 46 -7.45 -9.05 2.33
CA GLY A 46 -6.18 -8.99 1.61
C GLY A 46 -6.06 -9.98 0.46
N GLY A 47 -4.96 -9.87 -0.28
CA GLY A 47 -4.64 -10.68 -1.46
C GLY A 47 -4.59 -9.86 -2.75
N SER A 48 -4.14 -10.47 -3.84
CA SER A 48 -3.96 -9.85 -5.17
C SER A 48 -5.30 -9.56 -5.86
N ARG A 49 -6.07 -8.62 -5.30
CA ARG A 49 -7.36 -8.21 -5.88
C ARG A 49 -7.14 -7.23 -7.03
N TRP A 50 -8.04 -7.29 -8.00
CA TRP A 50 -7.94 -6.50 -9.24
C TRP A 50 -8.52 -5.09 -9.10
N ASP A 51 -9.27 -4.87 -8.02
CA ASP A 51 -9.87 -3.59 -7.65
C ASP A 51 -8.92 -2.73 -6.81
N ILE A 52 -7.80 -3.28 -6.33
CA ILE A 52 -6.79 -2.56 -5.55
C ILE A 52 -5.46 -2.51 -6.31
N ALA A 53 -4.90 -1.32 -6.40
CA ALA A 53 -3.67 -0.90 -7.10
C ALA A 53 -3.76 0.65 -7.17
N PRO A 54 -2.83 1.36 -7.85
CA PRO A 54 -2.97 2.79 -8.06
C PRO A 54 -4.33 3.16 -8.64
N TYR A 55 -4.75 2.40 -9.66
CA TYR A 55 -6.12 2.36 -10.14
C TYR A 55 -6.52 0.90 -10.42
N PRO A 56 -7.82 0.56 -10.41
CA PRO A 56 -8.29 -0.80 -10.69
C PRO A 56 -7.78 -1.32 -12.05
N ALA A 57 -7.48 -2.61 -12.12
CA ALA A 57 -6.90 -3.22 -13.32
C ALA A 57 -7.80 -3.07 -14.56
N TRP A 58 -9.12 -3.08 -14.39
CA TRP A 58 -10.07 -2.88 -15.49
C TRP A 58 -10.05 -1.46 -16.04
N THR A 59 -9.77 -0.47 -15.19
CA THR A 59 -9.58 0.92 -15.58
C THR A 59 -8.35 1.04 -16.48
N ILE A 60 -7.22 0.49 -16.03
CA ILE A 60 -5.96 0.52 -16.80
C ILE A 60 -6.15 -0.21 -18.14
N ALA A 61 -6.78 -1.39 -18.11
CA ALA A 61 -7.06 -2.13 -19.34
C ALA A 61 -7.95 -1.34 -20.30
N TYR A 62 -9.01 -0.69 -19.79
CA TYR A 62 -9.85 0.18 -20.61
C TYR A 62 -9.05 1.32 -21.24
N LEU A 63 -8.25 2.05 -20.46
CA LEU A 63 -7.46 3.17 -20.96
C LEU A 63 -6.42 2.75 -22.02
N LEU A 64 -5.88 1.53 -21.92
CA LEU A 64 -4.90 1.01 -22.88
C LEU A 64 -5.51 0.40 -24.14
N THR A 65 -6.74 -0.10 -24.08
CA THR A 65 -7.36 -0.83 -25.21
C THR A 65 -8.60 -0.16 -25.80
N GLY A 66 -9.19 0.82 -25.14
CA GLY A 66 -10.44 1.47 -25.55
C GLY A 66 -11.66 0.54 -25.59
N THR A 67 -11.60 -0.63 -24.94
CA THR A 67 -12.64 -1.66 -25.11
C THR A 67 -14.00 -1.21 -24.53
N PRO A 68 -15.10 -1.15 -25.31
CA PRO A 68 -16.38 -0.63 -24.83
C PRO A 68 -17.01 -1.39 -23.66
N LYS A 69 -16.73 -2.68 -23.50
CA LYS A 69 -17.23 -3.44 -22.33
C LYS A 69 -16.43 -3.15 -21.07
N LEU A 70 -15.15 -2.80 -21.19
CA LEU A 70 -14.34 -2.33 -20.07
C LEU A 70 -14.72 -0.91 -19.65
N TYR A 71 -15.15 -0.08 -20.60
CA TYR A 71 -15.79 1.20 -20.29
C TYR A 71 -17.00 1.01 -19.38
N ARG A 72 -17.98 0.20 -19.81
CA ARG A 72 -19.17 -0.12 -19.00
C ARG A 72 -18.78 -0.70 -17.65
N ARG A 73 -17.80 -1.61 -17.61
CA ARG A 73 -17.29 -2.16 -16.34
C ARG A 73 -16.71 -1.09 -15.42
N THR A 74 -16.01 -0.10 -15.95
CA THR A 74 -15.48 1.00 -15.15
C THR A 74 -16.66 1.75 -14.51
N LEU A 75 -17.64 2.18 -15.31
CA LEU A 75 -18.82 2.88 -14.79
C LEU A 75 -19.61 2.06 -13.74
N HIS A 76 -19.81 0.76 -14.00
CA HIS A 76 -20.56 -0.09 -13.08
C HIS A 76 -19.79 -0.42 -11.79
N ALA A 77 -18.47 -0.62 -11.86
CA ALA A 77 -17.68 -0.98 -10.70
C ALA A 77 -17.25 0.27 -9.92
N ASP A 78 -16.43 1.12 -10.53
CA ASP A 78 -15.82 2.31 -9.92
C ASP A 78 -16.89 3.38 -9.59
N GLY A 79 -17.88 3.52 -10.45
CA GLY A 79 -18.96 4.48 -10.29
C GLY A 79 -20.11 3.96 -9.43
N ASN A 80 -20.90 3.02 -9.95
CA ASN A 80 -22.11 2.53 -9.28
C ASN A 80 -21.78 1.66 -8.05
N GLY A 81 -20.76 0.81 -8.15
CA GLY A 81 -20.41 -0.12 -7.07
C GLY A 81 -19.89 0.57 -5.80
N GLY A 82 -19.39 1.81 -5.91
CA GLY A 82 -19.06 2.65 -4.76
C GLY A 82 -20.27 2.94 -3.86
N GLY A 83 -21.46 3.03 -4.46
CA GLY A 83 -22.74 3.28 -3.77
C GLY A 83 -23.22 2.15 -2.87
N ALA A 84 -22.66 0.94 -3.00
CA ALA A 84 -23.08 -0.23 -2.23
C ALA A 84 -22.61 -0.24 -0.77
N PHE A 85 -21.73 0.70 -0.39
CA PHE A 85 -21.14 0.76 0.94
C PHE A 85 -21.75 1.87 1.80
N TYR A 86 -21.53 1.83 3.11
CA TYR A 86 -22.29 2.66 4.07
C TYR A 86 -21.63 4.00 4.47
N MET A 87 -20.73 4.57 3.68
CA MET A 87 -20.01 5.81 4.02
C MET A 87 -20.62 7.11 3.47
N HIS A 88 -21.77 7.04 2.80
CA HIS A 88 -22.44 8.17 2.14
C HIS A 88 -23.11 9.11 3.15
N VAL A 89 -22.28 9.77 3.97
CA VAL A 89 -22.71 10.73 4.98
C VAL A 89 -22.72 12.13 4.36
N ARG A 90 -23.86 12.83 4.47
CA ARG A 90 -23.96 14.25 4.09
C ARG A 90 -23.93 15.16 5.31
N GLN A 91 -23.06 16.17 5.29
CA GLN A 91 -23.12 17.30 6.20
C GLN A 91 -23.94 18.41 5.52
N GLY A 92 -25.21 18.55 5.91
CA GLY A 92 -26.15 19.40 5.19
C GLY A 92 -26.38 18.86 3.77
N ARG A 93 -26.16 19.69 2.74
CA ARG A 93 -26.27 19.28 1.32
C ARG A 93 -24.96 18.73 0.73
N MET A 94 -23.85 18.79 1.47
CA MET A 94 -22.54 18.38 0.95
C MET A 94 -22.46 16.86 0.79
N PRO A 95 -22.00 16.31 -0.35
CA PRO A 95 -21.80 14.87 -0.54
C PRO A 95 -20.54 14.39 0.20
N GLY A 96 -20.64 14.33 1.52
CA GLY A 96 -19.52 14.08 2.43
C GLY A 96 -19.60 14.98 3.66
N PHE A 97 -18.52 14.98 4.44
CA PHE A 97 -18.39 15.80 5.64
C PHE A 97 -16.97 16.36 5.77
N ASN A 98 -16.87 17.51 6.45
CA ASN A 98 -15.59 18.08 6.85
C ASN A 98 -15.34 17.76 8.33
N VAL A 99 -14.35 16.90 8.60
CA VAL A 99 -14.03 16.39 9.94
C VAL A 99 -13.62 17.49 10.94
N PHE A 100 -13.21 18.68 10.46
CA PHE A 100 -12.87 19.80 11.33
C PHE A 100 -14.08 20.62 11.78
N THR A 101 -15.19 20.52 11.05
CA THR A 101 -16.41 21.31 11.31
C THR A 101 -17.54 20.47 11.83
N VAL A 102 -17.51 19.16 11.59
CA VAL A 102 -18.47 18.24 12.17
C VAL A 102 -18.31 18.29 13.69
N LYS A 103 -19.33 18.79 14.37
CA LYS A 103 -19.41 18.66 15.82
C LYS A 103 -19.71 17.19 16.07
N GLN A 104 -18.76 16.47 16.66
CA GLN A 104 -19.08 15.19 17.25
C GLN A 104 -20.19 15.48 18.26
N ALA A 105 -21.39 14.93 18.06
CA ALA A 105 -22.36 14.92 19.14
C ALA A 105 -21.63 14.31 20.34
N HIS A 106 -21.61 15.01 21.49
CA HIS A 106 -21.04 14.47 22.72
C HIS A 106 -21.45 13.01 22.79
N SER A 107 -20.47 12.11 22.92
CA SER A 107 -20.69 10.67 22.89
C SER A 107 -21.64 10.30 24.02
N ASN A 108 -22.94 10.45 23.78
CA ASN A 108 -23.96 9.82 24.56
C ASN A 108 -23.62 8.34 24.40
N PRO A 109 -23.41 7.57 25.49
CA PRO A 109 -23.05 6.16 25.38
C PRO A 109 -23.97 5.36 24.43
N GLY A 110 -25.20 5.83 24.21
CA GLY A 110 -26.17 5.30 23.23
C GLY A 110 -25.95 5.65 21.75
N TYR A 111 -24.99 6.52 21.39
CA TYR A 111 -24.58 6.82 20.02
C TYR A 111 -23.25 6.16 19.63
N ARG A 112 -22.86 5.08 20.31
CA ARG A 112 -22.23 4.00 19.55
C ARG A 112 -23.29 3.60 18.54
N VAL A 113 -23.16 4.06 17.30
CA VAL A 113 -23.87 3.43 16.20
C VAL A 113 -23.39 1.99 16.28
N ASN A 114 -24.23 1.10 16.84
CA ASN A 114 -24.03 -0.32 16.67
C ASN A 114 -23.76 -0.45 15.17
N ARG A 115 -22.61 -1.03 14.78
CA ARG A 115 -22.45 -1.50 13.40
C ARG A 115 -23.70 -2.30 13.17
N TRP A 116 -24.66 -1.73 12.43
CA TRP A 116 -26.02 -2.23 12.44
C TRP A 116 -25.88 -3.70 12.08
N GLY A 117 -26.16 -4.59 13.03
CA GLY A 117 -26.70 -5.86 12.62
C GLY A 117 -27.90 -5.46 11.79
N LEU A 118 -27.95 -5.93 10.54
CA LEU A 118 -29.20 -5.81 9.80
C LEU A 118 -30.33 -6.36 10.70
N PRO A 119 -31.59 -5.91 10.57
CA PRO A 119 -32.68 -6.31 11.48
C PRO A 119 -32.78 -7.82 11.77
N ALA A 120 -32.20 -8.68 10.92
CA ALA A 120 -32.05 -10.13 11.07
C ALA A 120 -30.76 -10.62 11.79
N GLY A 121 -29.96 -9.74 12.41
CA GLY A 121 -28.67 -10.10 13.01
C GLY A 121 -27.56 -10.42 11.99
N GLU A 122 -27.80 -10.15 10.70
CA GLU A 122 -26.84 -10.43 9.64
C GLU A 122 -25.64 -9.47 9.70
N LYS A 123 -24.46 -9.99 9.38
CA LYS A 123 -23.26 -9.16 9.20
C LYS A 123 -23.41 -8.30 7.96
N VAL A 124 -23.10 -7.01 8.08
CA VAL A 124 -22.94 -6.12 6.91
C VAL A 124 -21.85 -6.71 6.01
N THR A 125 -22.23 -7.16 4.83
CA THR A 125 -21.29 -7.79 3.88
C THR A 125 -20.35 -6.77 3.23
N HIS A 126 -20.78 -5.52 3.13
CA HIS A 126 -20.06 -4.39 2.53
C HIS A 126 -19.26 -3.64 3.58
N GLU A 127 -18.01 -4.04 3.80
CA GLU A 127 -17.13 -3.42 4.78
C GLU A 127 -16.09 -2.56 4.07
N PRO A 128 -16.17 -1.22 4.16
CA PRO A 128 -15.14 -0.33 3.64
C PRO A 128 -13.86 -0.44 4.46
N ASP A 129 -12.72 -0.20 3.81
CA ASP A 129 -11.41 -0.23 4.43
C ASP A 129 -10.48 0.78 3.77
N HIS A 130 -9.63 1.45 4.54
CA HIS A 130 -8.68 2.40 3.98
C HIS A 130 -7.50 1.72 3.25
N ALA A 131 -7.06 0.55 3.73
CA ALA A 131 -5.89 -0.16 3.19
C ALA A 131 -6.18 -0.99 1.92
N HIS A 132 -7.46 -1.17 1.58
CA HIS A 132 -7.91 -1.94 0.42
C HIS A 132 -9.07 -1.26 -0.34
N ALA A 133 -9.16 0.07 -0.25
CA ALA A 133 -10.10 0.87 -1.03
C ALA A 133 -9.65 0.97 -2.51
N PRO A 134 -10.50 0.55 -3.46
CA PRO A 134 -10.34 0.92 -4.86
C PRO A 134 -10.34 2.45 -5.05
N SER A 135 -9.88 2.91 -6.21
CA SER A 135 -10.26 4.24 -6.67
C SER A 135 -11.75 4.19 -7.00
N LEU A 136 -12.54 5.11 -6.45
CA LEU A 136 -14.00 5.15 -6.61
C LEU A 136 -14.47 6.52 -7.09
N GLY A 137 -15.33 6.56 -8.10
CA GLY A 137 -15.87 7.76 -8.74
C GLY A 137 -14.89 8.57 -9.62
N TYR A 138 -13.57 8.54 -9.38
CA TYR A 138 -12.61 9.41 -10.09
C TYR A 138 -12.60 9.21 -11.61
N ILE A 139 -12.40 7.98 -12.08
CA ILE A 139 -12.29 7.72 -13.52
C ILE A 139 -13.67 7.73 -14.17
N SER A 140 -14.67 7.19 -13.48
CA SER A 140 -16.06 7.26 -13.93
C SER A 140 -16.52 8.71 -14.16
N TYR A 141 -16.16 9.63 -13.26
CA TYR A 141 -16.42 11.06 -13.44
C TYR A 141 -15.61 11.65 -14.59
N MET A 142 -14.30 11.37 -14.68
CA MET A 142 -13.45 11.88 -15.76
C MET A 142 -13.98 11.51 -17.15
N LEU A 143 -14.58 10.32 -17.29
CA LEU A 143 -15.08 9.82 -18.56
C LEU A 143 -16.47 10.35 -18.94
N THR A 144 -17.25 10.84 -17.97
CA THR A 144 -18.68 11.11 -18.18
C THR A 144 -19.11 12.53 -17.82
N GLY A 145 -18.39 13.19 -16.91
CA GLY A 145 -18.82 14.44 -16.29
C GLY A 145 -20.05 14.29 -15.38
N ASP A 146 -20.51 13.07 -15.08
CA ASP A 146 -21.77 12.85 -14.36
C ASP A 146 -21.65 13.27 -12.87
N LYS A 147 -22.59 14.11 -12.42
CA LYS A 147 -22.67 14.58 -11.04
C LYS A 147 -22.73 13.43 -10.03
N TYR A 148 -23.39 12.32 -10.35
CA TYR A 148 -23.45 11.16 -9.47
C TYR A 148 -22.03 10.65 -9.13
N TYR A 149 -21.16 10.51 -10.13
CA TYR A 149 -19.78 10.04 -9.91
C TYR A 149 -18.91 11.09 -9.21
N ALA A 150 -19.19 12.39 -9.39
CA ALA A 150 -18.55 13.43 -8.59
C ALA A 150 -18.92 13.33 -7.10
N GLU A 151 -20.20 13.07 -6.80
CA GLU A 151 -20.65 12.88 -5.41
C GLU A 151 -20.08 11.60 -4.80
N GLU A 152 -20.07 10.48 -5.52
CA GLU A 152 -19.42 9.23 -5.07
C GLU A 152 -17.95 9.46 -4.72
N MET A 153 -17.20 10.11 -5.62
CA MET A 153 -15.79 10.43 -5.38
C MET A 153 -15.61 11.27 -4.10
N SER A 154 -16.51 12.24 -3.87
CA SER A 154 -16.50 13.10 -2.70
C SER A 154 -16.84 12.35 -1.40
N PHE A 155 -17.81 11.42 -1.42
CA PHE A 155 -18.11 10.59 -0.25
C PHE A 155 -16.91 9.73 0.17
N TRP A 156 -16.28 9.07 -0.79
CA TRP A 156 -15.09 8.26 -0.53
C TRP A 156 -13.89 9.11 -0.08
N ALA A 157 -13.69 10.29 -0.65
CA ALA A 157 -12.66 11.23 -0.19
C ALA A 157 -12.94 11.72 1.24
N ALA A 158 -14.19 12.02 1.59
CA ALA A 158 -14.58 12.40 2.95
C ALA A 158 -14.35 11.26 3.95
N TYR A 159 -14.68 10.02 3.58
CA TYR A 159 -14.37 8.83 4.38
C TYR A 159 -12.86 8.72 4.66
N HIS A 160 -12.02 8.83 3.63
CA HIS A 160 -10.56 8.76 3.78
C HIS A 160 -9.95 9.93 4.57
N ALA A 161 -10.48 11.14 4.42
CA ALA A 161 -10.03 12.31 5.20
C ALA A 161 -10.62 12.37 6.61
N GLY A 162 -11.65 11.57 6.89
CA GLY A 162 -12.51 11.68 8.06
C GLY A 162 -12.13 10.79 9.24
N GLU A 163 -11.02 10.05 9.18
CA GLU A 163 -10.66 9.09 10.24
C GLU A 163 -10.37 9.82 11.57
N TRP A 164 -11.12 9.46 12.61
CA TRP A 164 -10.85 9.87 13.98
C TRP A 164 -9.77 8.97 14.61
N PRO A 165 -8.84 9.49 15.43
CA PRO A 165 -8.68 10.88 15.90
C PRO A 165 -7.82 11.76 14.99
N HIS A 166 -7.47 11.29 13.79
CA HIS A 166 -6.47 11.93 12.93
C HIS A 166 -6.91 13.28 12.37
N LYS A 167 -8.23 13.54 12.25
CA LYS A 167 -8.80 14.80 11.73
C LYS A 167 -8.06 15.22 10.44
N GLY A 168 -8.15 14.38 9.41
CA GLY A 168 -7.43 14.51 8.14
C GLY A 168 -6.76 13.19 7.72
N LEU A 169 -5.93 13.26 6.68
CA LEU A 169 -5.20 12.10 6.14
C LEU A 169 -4.21 11.53 7.17
N LYS A 170 -4.36 10.23 7.46
CA LYS A 170 -3.43 9.47 8.30
C LYS A 170 -2.22 9.03 7.47
N TRP A 171 -1.10 9.72 7.65
CA TRP A 171 0.10 9.48 6.82
C TRP A 171 1.26 8.79 7.53
N ARG A 172 1.35 8.86 8.87
CA ARG A 172 2.54 8.44 9.64
C ARG A 172 2.92 6.97 9.47
N GLN A 173 1.98 6.10 9.09
CA GLN A 173 2.27 4.68 8.81
C GLN A 173 2.99 4.48 7.48
N MET A 174 2.85 5.42 6.54
CA MET A 174 3.38 5.35 5.17
C MET A 174 3.14 3.97 4.53
N ASP A 175 1.97 3.41 4.80
CA ASP A 175 1.50 2.15 4.27
C ASP A 175 0.53 2.40 3.11
N ARG A 176 -0.05 1.32 2.59
CA ARG A 176 -1.06 1.45 1.52
C ARG A 176 -2.33 2.17 1.96
N SER A 177 -2.67 2.19 3.26
CA SER A 177 -3.80 2.95 3.77
C SER A 177 -3.55 4.45 3.57
N CYS A 178 -2.37 4.92 3.96
CA CYS A 178 -1.89 6.27 3.63
C CYS A 178 -1.94 6.51 2.12
N ALA A 179 -1.41 5.59 1.31
CA ALA A 179 -1.32 5.75 -0.13
C ALA A 179 -2.71 5.90 -0.80
N TRP A 180 -3.66 5.01 -0.50
CA TRP A 180 -5.00 5.01 -1.11
C TRP A 180 -5.88 6.14 -0.60
N ALA A 181 -5.78 6.47 0.70
CA ALA A 181 -6.46 7.63 1.25
C ALA A 181 -5.98 8.92 0.58
N MET A 182 -4.66 9.12 0.49
CA MET A 182 -4.10 10.30 -0.16
C MET A 182 -4.45 10.35 -1.65
N ARG A 183 -4.45 9.21 -2.37
CA ARG A 183 -4.91 9.14 -3.76
C ARG A 183 -6.33 9.68 -3.89
N GLN A 184 -7.29 9.09 -3.18
CA GLN A 184 -8.71 9.43 -3.32
C GLN A 184 -8.98 10.90 -2.98
N VAL A 185 -8.35 11.43 -1.92
CA VAL A 185 -8.52 12.83 -1.52
C VAL A 185 -7.83 13.79 -2.50
N THR A 186 -6.68 13.41 -3.05
CA THR A 186 -6.00 14.19 -4.11
C THR A 186 -6.84 14.22 -5.39
N ASP A 187 -7.40 13.08 -5.80
CA ASP A 187 -8.25 12.96 -6.97
C ASP A 187 -9.47 13.88 -6.86
N ALA A 188 -10.14 13.86 -5.71
CA ALA A 188 -11.26 14.75 -5.42
C ALA A 188 -10.85 16.23 -5.38
N ALA A 189 -9.72 16.57 -4.77
CA ALA A 189 -9.23 17.95 -4.74
C ALA A 189 -8.87 18.48 -6.14
N PHE A 190 -8.34 17.60 -7.00
CA PHE A 190 -7.93 17.91 -8.37
C PHE A 190 -9.13 18.18 -9.28
N ILE A 191 -10.08 17.23 -9.38
CA ILE A 191 -11.07 17.22 -10.47
C ILE A 191 -12.48 17.68 -10.09
N LEU A 192 -12.85 17.73 -8.81
CA LEU A 192 -14.21 18.17 -8.47
C LEU A 192 -14.46 19.61 -8.97
N PRO A 193 -15.71 19.97 -9.31
CA PRO A 193 -16.06 21.33 -9.72
C PRO A 193 -15.58 22.40 -8.73
N ASP A 194 -15.22 23.59 -9.23
CA ASP A 194 -14.75 24.74 -8.43
C ASP A 194 -15.73 25.14 -7.33
N ASP A 195 -17.03 25.05 -7.59
CA ASP A 195 -18.12 25.35 -6.67
C ASP A 195 -18.50 24.17 -5.76
N HIS A 196 -17.86 23.00 -5.94
CA HIS A 196 -18.15 21.83 -5.11
C HIS A 196 -17.81 22.13 -3.64
N PRO A 197 -18.75 21.94 -2.70
CA PRO A 197 -18.62 22.48 -1.35
C PRO A 197 -17.46 21.90 -0.53
N LEU A 198 -16.99 20.69 -0.87
CA LEU A 198 -15.88 20.03 -0.19
C LEU A 198 -14.53 20.13 -0.91
N ARG A 199 -14.46 20.69 -2.14
CA ARG A 199 -13.19 20.71 -2.89
C ARG A 199 -12.10 21.49 -2.15
N LYS A 200 -12.43 22.67 -1.64
CA LYS A 200 -11.50 23.48 -0.82
C LYS A 200 -11.05 22.75 0.45
N TYR A 201 -11.92 21.93 1.04
CA TYR A 201 -11.58 21.11 2.20
C TYR A 201 -10.59 19.99 1.83
N PHE A 202 -10.82 19.28 0.71
CA PHE A 202 -9.89 18.25 0.25
C PHE A 202 -8.52 18.83 -0.09
N HIS A 203 -8.46 19.96 -0.80
CA HIS A 203 -7.21 20.66 -1.07
C HIS A 203 -6.44 21.01 0.21
N LYS A 204 -7.12 21.61 1.20
CA LYS A 204 -6.54 21.90 2.53
C LYS A 204 -6.07 20.63 3.25
N SER A 205 -6.76 19.52 3.06
CA SER A 205 -6.43 18.23 3.69
C SER A 205 -5.16 17.63 3.11
N VAL A 206 -4.99 17.69 1.79
CA VAL A 206 -3.74 17.30 1.11
C VAL A 206 -2.60 18.23 1.53
N ASP A 207 -2.79 19.54 1.45
CA ASP A 207 -1.75 20.52 1.82
C ASP A 207 -1.28 20.37 3.26
N LYS A 208 -2.22 20.20 4.20
CA LYS A 208 -1.91 19.96 5.62
C LYS A 208 -1.09 18.68 5.78
N CYS A 209 -1.48 17.60 5.09
CA CYS A 209 -0.76 16.33 5.14
C CYS A 209 0.67 16.48 4.62
N LEU A 210 0.85 17.09 3.45
CA LEU A 210 2.17 17.33 2.84
C LEU A 210 3.03 18.27 3.72
N ALA A 211 2.45 19.28 4.35
CA ALA A 211 3.16 20.15 5.28
C ALA A 211 3.64 19.40 6.53
N GLN A 212 2.81 18.50 7.08
CA GLN A 212 3.20 17.64 8.20
C GLN A 212 4.29 16.65 7.81
N MET A 213 4.18 16.03 6.64
CA MET A 213 5.22 15.15 6.09
C MET A 213 6.51 15.91 5.88
N THR A 214 6.46 17.13 5.33
CA THR A 214 7.64 18.00 5.16
C THR A 214 8.33 18.27 6.49
N ALA A 215 7.56 18.64 7.51
CA ALA A 215 8.10 18.96 8.84
C ALA A 215 8.76 17.77 9.54
N VAL A 216 8.33 16.53 9.24
CA VAL A 216 8.85 15.32 9.88
C VAL A 216 9.90 14.61 9.05
N LEU A 217 9.71 14.48 7.73
CA LEU A 217 10.53 13.67 6.84
C LEU A 217 11.69 14.48 6.26
N LEU A 218 11.39 15.57 5.55
CA LEU A 218 12.41 16.39 4.90
C LEU A 218 13.32 17.12 5.91
N LYS A 219 12.83 17.35 7.13
CA LYS A 219 13.60 17.95 8.23
C LYS A 219 14.17 16.91 9.21
N SER A 220 14.09 15.62 8.89
CA SER A 220 14.55 14.56 9.81
C SER A 220 16.08 14.50 9.97
N GLY A 221 16.83 14.98 8.96
CA GLY A 221 18.29 14.83 8.92
C GLY A 221 18.77 13.38 8.74
N LYS A 222 17.87 12.42 8.54
CA LYS A 222 18.23 11.01 8.32
C LYS A 222 19.01 10.86 7.02
N ARG A 223 20.10 10.08 7.03
CA ARG A 223 20.82 9.70 5.81
C ARG A 223 20.04 8.68 4.98
N VAL A 224 19.46 7.67 5.64
CA VAL A 224 18.55 6.73 5.00
C VAL A 224 17.12 7.19 5.25
N HIS A 225 16.43 7.55 4.17
CA HIS A 225 15.08 8.09 4.16
C HIS A 225 13.98 7.04 4.38
N SER A 226 14.20 6.19 5.40
CA SER A 226 13.25 5.16 5.82
C SER A 226 12.00 5.80 6.44
N PRO A 227 10.80 5.23 6.20
CA PRO A 227 9.58 5.73 6.81
C PRO A 227 9.70 5.76 8.35
N PRO A 228 9.07 6.74 9.02
CA PRO A 228 9.01 6.74 10.47
C PRO A 228 8.28 5.46 10.93
N ALA A 229 8.85 4.76 11.91
CA ALA A 229 8.17 3.59 12.45
C ALA A 229 6.91 4.06 13.18
N ALA A 230 5.74 3.75 12.64
CA ALA A 230 4.49 3.99 13.32
C ALA A 230 3.95 2.69 13.94
N VAL A 231 3.07 2.87 14.93
CA VAL A 231 2.49 1.82 15.77
C VAL A 231 1.87 0.74 14.89
N PHE A 232 2.55 -0.41 14.82
CA PHE A 232 2.05 -1.73 14.43
C PHE A 232 0.75 -1.76 13.62
N ASN A 233 0.87 -1.75 12.29
CA ASN A 233 -0.10 -2.33 11.35
C ASN A 233 0.53 -2.70 9.99
N SER A 234 1.84 -3.05 9.98
CA SER A 234 2.47 -3.66 8.81
C SER A 234 1.88 -5.06 8.57
N SER A 235 1.58 -5.43 7.34
CA SER A 235 1.00 -6.74 7.04
C SER A 235 1.93 -7.90 7.47
N GLY A 236 1.34 -9.06 7.77
CA GLY A 236 1.94 -10.41 7.63
C GLY A 236 3.09 -10.82 8.55
N ARG A 237 3.68 -9.93 9.36
CA ARG A 237 4.68 -10.29 10.38
C ARG A 237 4.33 -9.50 11.62
N LEU A 238 4.19 -10.14 12.79
CA LEU A 238 3.85 -9.43 14.02
C LEU A 238 4.97 -9.42 15.06
N ASP A 239 5.97 -10.29 15.00
CA ASP A 239 6.88 -10.43 16.15
C ASP A 239 8.34 -10.29 15.71
N TRP A 240 8.72 -9.12 15.20
CA TRP A 240 10.15 -8.89 14.95
C TRP A 240 10.88 -8.83 16.29
N ILE A 241 12.02 -9.49 16.33
CA ILE A 241 12.81 -9.75 17.53
C ILE A 241 13.35 -8.43 18.06
N ASN A 242 13.99 -7.64 17.20
CA ASN A 242 14.81 -6.51 17.64
C ASN A 242 14.65 -5.27 16.76
N ALA A 243 13.65 -5.23 15.88
CA ALA A 243 13.45 -4.07 15.03
C ALA A 243 11.98 -3.75 14.79
N LYS A 244 11.69 -2.44 14.72
CA LYS A 244 10.49 -1.96 14.05
C LYS A 244 10.70 -2.02 12.54
N ARG A 245 9.59 -2.17 11.82
CA ARG A 245 9.60 -2.49 10.39
C ARG A 245 8.62 -1.67 9.59
N CYS A 246 8.94 -1.53 8.31
CA CYS A 246 8.01 -1.10 7.29
C CYS A 246 7.80 -2.21 6.26
N SER A 247 6.58 -2.34 5.74
CA SER A 247 6.32 -3.15 4.55
C SER A 247 6.74 -2.39 3.30
N THR A 248 7.96 -2.63 2.80
CA THR A 248 8.55 -1.88 1.67
C THR A 248 7.66 -1.85 0.43
N TRP A 249 6.99 -2.95 0.12
CA TRP A 249 6.05 -3.01 -1.00
C TRP A 249 4.87 -2.04 -0.84
N MET A 250 4.42 -1.78 0.40
CA MET A 250 3.37 -0.79 0.66
C MET A 250 3.91 0.62 0.49
N TYR A 251 5.15 0.82 0.92
CA TYR A 251 5.85 2.09 0.82
C TYR A 251 6.01 2.55 -0.64
N SER A 252 6.21 1.63 -1.58
CA SER A 252 6.17 1.94 -3.01
C SER A 252 4.86 2.62 -3.47
N TRP A 253 3.72 2.26 -2.88
CA TRP A 253 2.45 2.92 -3.19
C TRP A 253 2.43 4.37 -2.70
N VAL A 254 3.10 4.66 -1.59
CA VAL A 254 3.23 6.04 -1.08
C VAL A 254 4.07 6.87 -2.03
N VAL A 255 5.20 6.33 -2.53
CA VAL A 255 6.02 7.01 -3.56
C VAL A 255 5.16 7.36 -4.78
N TRP A 256 4.36 6.42 -5.26
CA TRP A 256 3.45 6.67 -6.37
C TRP A 256 2.37 7.71 -6.06
N THR A 257 1.77 7.66 -4.87
CA THR A 257 0.70 8.61 -4.52
C THR A 257 1.23 10.03 -4.43
N LEU A 258 2.46 10.21 -3.91
CA LEU A 258 3.13 11.51 -3.86
C LEU A 258 3.47 12.00 -5.28
N ASN A 259 3.90 11.12 -6.17
CA ASN A 259 4.10 11.45 -7.59
C ASN A 259 2.78 11.86 -8.27
N ASN A 260 1.70 11.11 -8.03
CA ASN A 260 0.36 11.42 -8.52
C ASN A 260 -0.13 12.79 -8.00
N ALA A 261 0.10 13.12 -6.73
CA ALA A 261 -0.22 14.42 -6.16
C ALA A 261 0.62 15.54 -6.79
N ALA A 262 1.93 15.33 -6.98
CA ALA A 262 2.80 16.30 -7.65
C ALA A 262 2.30 16.61 -9.08
N GLY A 263 1.95 15.57 -9.85
CA GLY A 263 1.39 15.71 -11.20
C GLY A 263 0.00 16.35 -11.25
N LYS A 264 -0.72 16.38 -10.13
CA LYS A 264 -2.06 16.98 -9.99
C LYS A 264 -2.04 18.39 -9.39
N GLY A 265 -0.89 19.05 -9.39
CA GLY A 265 -0.77 20.44 -8.95
C GLY A 265 -0.51 20.63 -7.46
N PHE A 266 -0.05 19.58 -6.75
CA PHE A 266 0.43 19.69 -5.36
C PHE A 266 1.97 19.65 -5.32
N PRO A 267 2.68 20.76 -5.64
CA PRO A 267 4.13 20.76 -5.83
C PRO A 267 4.93 20.33 -4.59
N LYS A 268 4.38 20.53 -3.38
CA LYS A 268 5.00 20.07 -2.12
C LYS A 268 5.17 18.55 -2.05
N ALA A 269 4.45 17.79 -2.88
CA ALA A 269 4.58 16.34 -2.92
C ALA A 269 5.84 15.87 -3.66
N ALA A 270 6.41 16.67 -4.57
CA ALA A 270 7.60 16.27 -5.34
C ALA A 270 8.84 16.01 -4.44
N PRO A 271 9.28 16.92 -3.56
CA PRO A 271 10.43 16.63 -2.69
C PRO A 271 10.15 15.48 -1.71
N LEU A 272 8.89 15.29 -1.30
CA LEU A 272 8.49 14.14 -0.48
C LEU A 272 8.54 12.82 -1.26
N ARG A 273 8.18 12.84 -2.54
CA ARG A 273 8.28 11.71 -3.46
C ARG A 273 9.75 11.33 -3.66
N ASP A 274 10.63 12.31 -3.83
CA ASP A 274 12.08 12.09 -3.95
C ASP A 274 12.63 11.43 -2.69
N TRP A 275 12.37 12.04 -1.52
CA TRP A 275 12.75 11.51 -0.21
C TRP A 275 12.28 10.08 0.01
N ALA A 276 11.00 9.79 -0.30
CA ALA A 276 10.47 8.45 -0.15
C ALA A 276 11.04 7.46 -1.18
N ALA A 277 11.27 7.89 -2.42
CA ALA A 277 11.85 7.04 -3.46
C ALA A 277 13.29 6.61 -3.14
N GLU A 278 14.09 7.49 -2.54
CA GLU A 278 15.47 7.21 -2.18
C GLU A 278 15.62 5.98 -1.29
N TYR A 279 14.65 5.72 -0.40
CA TYR A 279 14.65 4.51 0.41
C TYR A 279 14.68 3.23 -0.44
N ILE A 280 13.84 3.17 -1.48
CA ILE A 280 13.73 2.04 -2.40
C ILE A 280 14.95 1.97 -3.33
N ILE A 281 15.42 3.13 -3.81
CA ILE A 281 16.59 3.24 -4.69
C ILE A 281 17.84 2.68 -4.00
N GLY A 282 18.04 2.98 -2.71
CA GLY A 282 19.21 2.52 -1.98
C GLY A 282 19.29 1.00 -1.81
N PHE A 283 18.17 0.26 -1.85
CA PHE A 283 18.21 -1.22 -1.89
C PHE A 283 18.90 -1.79 -3.14
N TYR A 284 18.99 -0.99 -4.21
CA TYR A 284 19.58 -1.41 -5.48
C TYR A 284 20.94 -0.77 -5.75
N THR A 285 21.27 0.33 -5.07
CA THR A 285 22.40 1.21 -5.42
C THR A 285 23.31 1.56 -4.26
N SER A 286 22.88 1.32 -3.02
CA SER A 286 23.72 1.60 -1.86
C SER A 286 24.95 0.69 -1.85
N LYS A 287 26.07 1.25 -1.39
CA LYS A 287 27.34 0.55 -1.17
C LYS A 287 27.74 0.58 0.30
N ASP A 288 26.79 0.85 1.19
CA ASP A 288 27.08 0.91 2.62
C ASP A 288 27.56 -0.46 3.11
N GLU A 289 28.67 -0.43 3.84
CA GLU A 289 29.20 -1.55 4.60
C GLU A 289 28.79 -1.43 6.06
N PHE A 290 28.56 -2.57 6.71
CA PHE A 290 28.22 -2.65 8.12
C PHE A 290 28.92 -3.84 8.76
N GLU A 291 29.80 -3.58 9.73
CA GLU A 291 30.36 -4.59 10.61
C GLU A 291 29.30 -5.05 11.62
N ALA A 292 28.88 -6.31 11.50
CA ALA A 292 27.80 -6.86 12.31
C ALA A 292 28.31 -7.53 13.59
N PRO A 293 27.40 -7.80 14.55
CA PRO A 293 27.76 -8.47 15.81
C PRO A 293 28.37 -9.87 15.68
N ASP A 294 28.22 -10.53 14.53
CA ASP A 294 28.84 -11.83 14.24
C ASP A 294 30.31 -11.70 13.74
N GLY A 295 30.84 -10.48 13.67
CA GLY A 295 32.21 -10.19 13.21
C GLY A 295 32.36 -10.08 11.70
N GLU A 296 31.29 -10.26 10.93
CA GLU A 296 31.32 -10.20 9.46
C GLU A 296 30.87 -8.81 8.95
N THR A 297 31.34 -8.44 7.76
CA THR A 297 30.93 -7.19 7.10
C THR A 297 29.83 -7.47 6.06
N TYR A 298 28.76 -6.67 6.12
CA TYR A 298 27.59 -6.83 5.26
C TYR A 298 27.33 -5.59 4.41
N THR A 299 27.03 -5.83 3.13
CA THR A 299 26.43 -4.86 2.21
C THR A 299 25.03 -5.30 1.82
N TYR A 300 24.16 -4.37 1.42
CA TYR A 300 22.84 -4.76 0.91
C TYR A 300 22.95 -5.53 -0.41
N ASP A 301 22.44 -6.78 -0.47
CA ASP A 301 22.37 -7.54 -1.72
C ASP A 301 21.12 -7.12 -2.53
N PRO A 302 21.25 -6.53 -3.74
CA PRO A 302 20.11 -6.15 -4.56
C PRO A 302 19.19 -7.32 -4.96
N LYS A 303 19.67 -8.57 -4.89
CA LYS A 303 18.83 -9.77 -5.10
C LYS A 303 17.77 -9.95 -4.00
N ASP A 304 18.06 -9.42 -2.81
CA ASP A 304 17.20 -9.45 -1.63
C ASP A 304 16.35 -8.17 -1.49
N ALA A 305 16.48 -7.24 -2.43
CA ALA A 305 15.73 -5.99 -2.43
C ALA A 305 14.22 -6.20 -2.37
N MET A 306 13.54 -5.20 -1.80
CA MET A 306 12.09 -5.20 -1.57
C MET A 306 11.59 -6.39 -0.77
N PRO A 307 12.23 -6.77 0.35
CA PRO A 307 11.66 -7.85 1.15
C PRO A 307 10.31 -7.40 1.72
N TYR A 308 9.45 -8.36 2.03
CA TYR A 308 8.09 -8.06 2.51
C TYR A 308 8.04 -7.03 3.65
N SER A 309 9.05 -7.03 4.53
CA SER A 309 9.31 -5.97 5.49
C SER A 309 10.81 -5.74 5.67
N THR A 310 11.23 -4.50 5.96
CA THR A 310 12.63 -4.10 6.27
C THR A 310 12.75 -3.50 7.66
N ALA A 311 13.91 -3.68 8.30
CA ALA A 311 14.29 -3.03 9.54
C ALA A 311 14.45 -1.52 9.32
N THR A 312 13.86 -0.74 10.22
CA THR A 312 13.89 0.73 10.17
C THR A 312 14.47 1.32 11.45
N GLU A 313 14.36 0.59 12.55
CA GLU A 313 14.85 1.00 13.87
C GLU A 313 15.31 -0.24 14.62
N LEU A 314 16.41 -0.13 15.35
CA LEU A 314 16.92 -1.16 16.24
C LEU A 314 16.37 -0.95 17.65
N TRP A 315 15.99 -2.03 18.32
CA TRP A 315 15.31 -2.04 19.61
C TRP A 315 15.87 -3.15 20.50
N GLU A 316 15.92 -2.86 21.81
CA GLU A 316 16.03 -3.89 22.84
C GLU A 316 14.76 -4.73 22.88
N TYR A 317 14.90 -5.97 23.33
CA TYR A 317 13.82 -6.92 23.38
C TYR A 317 13.93 -7.89 24.55
N GLU A 318 12.78 -8.42 24.94
CA GLU A 318 12.64 -9.49 25.92
C GLU A 318 11.99 -10.70 25.26
N ILE A 319 12.50 -11.90 25.56
CA ILE A 319 11.88 -13.16 25.15
C ILE A 319 10.99 -13.66 26.28
N TYR A 320 9.75 -14.03 25.95
CA TYR A 320 8.79 -14.57 26.91
C TYR A 320 7.91 -15.64 26.27
N ASN A 321 7.25 -16.47 27.08
CA ASN A 321 6.22 -17.40 26.60
C ASN A 321 4.84 -16.76 26.77
N ASP A 322 4.04 -16.74 25.71
CA ASP A 322 2.65 -16.30 25.81
C ASP A 322 1.78 -17.32 26.57
N LYS A 323 0.52 -16.97 26.83
CA LYS A 323 -0.44 -17.83 27.54
C LYS A 323 -0.70 -19.20 26.88
N ARG A 324 -0.25 -19.41 25.64
CA ARG A 324 -0.35 -20.67 24.90
C ARG A 324 0.99 -21.44 24.90
N GLY A 325 2.00 -20.97 25.65
CA GLY A 325 3.35 -21.54 25.66
C GLY A 325 4.17 -21.21 24.42
N ILE A 326 3.72 -20.29 23.55
CA ILE A 326 4.45 -19.93 22.34
C ILE A 326 5.51 -18.89 22.70
N ARG A 327 6.76 -19.13 22.30
CA ARG A 327 7.88 -18.21 22.52
C ARG A 327 7.76 -16.96 21.65
N ARG A 328 7.78 -15.79 22.27
CA ARG A 328 7.59 -14.46 21.68
C ARG A 328 8.74 -13.53 22.01
N SER A 329 8.87 -12.47 21.22
CA SER A 329 9.65 -11.28 21.56
C SER A 329 8.72 -10.12 21.91
N LYS A 330 9.17 -9.24 22.80
CA LYS A 330 8.56 -7.93 23.05
C LYS A 330 9.65 -6.88 22.92
N LEU A 331 9.43 -5.90 22.03
CA LEU A 331 10.31 -4.73 21.95
C LEU A 331 10.11 -3.85 23.17
N THR A 332 11.20 -3.48 23.86
CA THR A 332 11.16 -2.73 25.12
C THR A 332 11.59 -1.28 24.94
N ARG A 333 12.78 -1.05 24.38
CA ARG A 333 13.38 0.29 24.25
C ARG A 333 14.01 0.49 22.88
N LYS A 334 13.79 1.67 22.27
CA LYS A 334 14.47 2.04 21.02
C LYS A 334 15.95 2.28 21.31
N ILE A 335 16.81 1.65 20.50
CA ILE A 335 18.26 1.89 20.51
C ILE A 335 18.57 3.03 19.55
N LYS A 336 18.23 2.87 18.26
CA LYS A 336 18.47 3.88 17.22
C LYS A 336 17.56 3.70 16.00
N ASP A 337 17.41 4.77 15.22
CA ASP A 337 17.01 4.64 13.81
C ASP A 337 18.17 4.01 13.03
N ILE A 338 17.87 3.16 12.06
CA ILE A 338 18.92 2.57 11.21
C ILE A 338 19.13 3.49 10.01
N ASP A 339 20.36 3.94 9.82
CA ASP A 339 20.79 4.88 8.78
C ASP A 339 21.89 4.32 7.86
N ASN A 340 22.02 3.00 7.80
CA ASN A 340 22.95 2.24 6.95
C ASN A 340 22.24 1.08 6.25
N TYR A 341 22.38 0.95 4.93
CA TYR A 341 21.70 -0.11 4.18
C TYR A 341 22.27 -1.51 4.47
N GLY A 342 23.57 -1.67 4.68
CA GLY A 342 24.16 -2.95 5.15
C GLY A 342 23.56 -3.39 6.49
N GLU A 343 23.40 -2.45 7.43
CA GLU A 343 22.75 -2.70 8.72
C GLU A 343 21.26 -3.04 8.57
N ILE A 344 20.53 -2.32 7.70
CA ILE A 344 19.12 -2.65 7.37
C ILE A 344 19.05 -4.09 6.86
N TRP A 345 19.93 -4.48 5.94
CA TRP A 345 19.94 -5.81 5.36
C TRP A 345 20.18 -6.88 6.44
N TYR A 346 21.22 -6.71 7.26
CA TYR A 346 21.57 -7.62 8.35
C TYR A 346 20.42 -7.83 9.33
N TRP A 347 19.88 -6.75 9.92
CA TRP A 347 18.80 -6.88 10.91
C TRP A 347 17.50 -7.38 10.29
N THR A 348 17.25 -7.07 9.02
CA THR A 348 16.12 -7.65 8.31
C THR A 348 16.27 -9.17 8.17
N LYS A 349 17.48 -9.64 7.85
CA LYS A 349 17.80 -11.08 7.77
C LYS A 349 17.65 -11.77 9.13
N VAL A 350 18.25 -11.21 10.19
CA VAL A 350 18.11 -11.70 11.58
C VAL A 350 16.64 -11.91 11.94
N ASN A 351 15.81 -10.89 11.76
CA ASN A 351 14.39 -10.98 12.11
C ASN A 351 13.65 -12.05 11.32
N SER A 352 14.01 -12.22 10.06
CA SER A 352 13.27 -13.07 9.14
C SER A 352 13.70 -14.53 9.18
N ASP A 353 14.92 -14.81 9.62
CA ASP A 353 15.43 -16.16 9.82
C ASP A 353 14.99 -16.74 11.18
N ASN A 354 14.75 -15.88 12.17
CA ASN A 354 14.56 -16.30 13.56
C ASN A 354 13.12 -16.20 14.08
N MET A 355 12.25 -15.39 13.45
CA MET A 355 10.82 -15.34 13.78
C MET A 355 9.92 -16.03 12.75
N PHE A 356 8.95 -16.82 13.23
CA PHE A 356 7.85 -17.32 12.42
C PHE A 356 6.50 -16.72 12.85
N GLY A 357 5.49 -16.73 11.98
CA GLY A 357 4.20 -16.06 12.20
C GLY A 357 3.48 -16.44 13.50
N ASN A 358 2.36 -15.76 13.77
CA ASN A 358 1.62 -15.80 15.05
C ASN A 358 1.36 -17.20 15.64
N THR A 359 1.30 -18.24 14.83
CA THR A 359 0.98 -19.60 15.28
C THR A 359 2.19 -20.39 15.79
N VAL A 360 3.42 -20.01 15.42
CA VAL A 360 4.62 -20.83 15.68
C VAL A 360 5.59 -20.17 16.66
N GLY A 361 5.71 -18.85 16.68
CA GLY A 361 6.65 -18.17 17.57
C GLY A 361 8.10 -18.18 17.07
N LEU A 362 9.02 -17.83 17.97
CA LEU A 362 10.48 -17.85 17.75
C LEU A 362 11.01 -19.27 17.65
N LYS A 363 11.77 -19.59 16.59
CA LYS A 363 12.31 -20.96 16.37
C LYS A 363 13.71 -21.18 16.95
N THR A 364 14.44 -20.10 17.16
CA THR A 364 15.85 -20.10 17.59
C THR A 364 16.03 -19.19 18.80
N SER A 365 17.22 -19.23 19.40
CA SER A 365 17.68 -18.33 20.45
C SER A 365 19.02 -17.72 20.01
N PRO A 366 19.42 -16.56 20.54
CA PRO A 366 20.79 -16.10 20.38
C PRO A 366 21.75 -17.01 21.17
N ASP A 367 23.02 -16.98 20.81
CA ASP A 367 24.10 -17.60 21.58
C ASP A 367 24.45 -16.82 22.85
N ALA A 368 25.52 -17.22 23.54
CA ALA A 368 25.95 -16.63 24.81
C ALA A 368 26.40 -15.16 24.65
N GLU A 369 26.87 -14.81 23.45
CA GLU A 369 27.33 -13.50 23.04
C GLU A 369 26.17 -12.61 22.54
N GLY A 370 24.95 -13.17 22.44
CA GLY A 370 23.76 -12.45 21.99
C GLY A 370 23.58 -12.44 20.47
N VAL A 371 24.39 -13.20 19.72
CA VAL A 371 24.33 -13.29 18.26
C VAL A 371 23.24 -14.28 17.85
N TRP A 372 22.37 -13.83 16.94
CA TRP A 372 21.30 -14.68 16.42
C TRP A 372 21.79 -15.53 15.24
N PRO A 373 21.39 -16.81 15.17
CA PRO A 373 21.78 -17.65 14.05
C PRO A 373 21.18 -17.13 12.74
N LEU A 374 22.00 -17.13 11.70
CA LEU A 374 21.61 -16.76 10.33
C LEU A 374 21.65 -17.98 9.41
N ARG A 375 20.72 -18.07 8.47
CA ARG A 375 20.77 -19.14 7.46
C ARG A 375 21.90 -18.87 6.47
N LYS A 376 22.59 -19.95 6.08
CA LYS A 376 23.67 -19.94 5.07
C LYS A 376 23.14 -19.67 3.66
N ASP A 377 21.92 -20.12 3.35
CA ASP A 377 21.25 -19.84 2.07
C ASP A 377 20.74 -18.38 2.02
N ALA A 378 20.75 -17.76 0.84
CA ALA A 378 20.24 -16.41 0.61
C ALA A 378 18.79 -16.24 1.08
N TRP A 379 18.49 -15.03 1.59
CA TRP A 379 17.23 -14.69 2.23
C TRP A 379 16.16 -14.26 1.22
N GLY A 380 16.58 -13.61 0.13
CA GLY A 380 15.76 -13.39 -1.05
C GLY A 380 15.71 -14.67 -1.87
N HIS A 381 14.60 -15.38 -1.71
CA HIS A 381 13.76 -15.81 -2.83
C HIS A 381 12.88 -17.02 -2.42
N GLY A 382 11.79 -16.75 -1.69
CA GLY A 382 10.66 -17.70 -1.71
C GLY A 382 10.86 -19.05 -1.02
N LYS A 383 11.87 -19.25 -0.16
CA LYS A 383 11.81 -20.27 0.91
C LYS A 383 10.89 -19.78 2.06
N TYR A 384 9.70 -19.30 1.70
CA TYR A 384 8.61 -19.08 2.63
C TYR A 384 7.76 -20.35 2.63
N ASN A 385 8.13 -21.31 3.49
CA ASN A 385 7.40 -22.56 3.63
C ASN A 385 6.11 -22.29 4.43
N TRP A 386 5.10 -21.72 3.77
CA TRP A 386 3.73 -21.66 4.27
C TRP A 386 3.07 -23.02 4.11
N GLY A 387 3.52 -24.00 4.88
CA GLY A 387 2.97 -25.35 4.82
C GLY A 387 3.23 -26.05 3.48
N GLN A 388 2.97 -27.34 3.48
CA GLN A 388 3.31 -28.27 2.41
C GLN A 388 2.70 -27.85 1.05
N GLY A 389 3.55 -27.73 0.02
CA GLY A 389 3.13 -27.73 -1.39
C GLY A 389 3.09 -26.39 -2.15
N GLN A 390 3.42 -25.24 -1.54
CA GLN A 390 3.39 -23.97 -2.27
C GLN A 390 4.67 -23.71 -3.09
N LYS A 391 4.51 -23.52 -4.40
CA LYS A 391 5.57 -23.07 -5.32
C LYS A 391 6.11 -21.73 -4.82
N ARG A 392 7.34 -21.72 -4.30
CA ARG A 392 8.43 -20.84 -4.74
C ARG A 392 7.91 -19.44 -5.20
N TRP A 393 7.67 -18.50 -4.27
CA TRP A 393 7.05 -17.17 -4.51
C TRP A 393 8.06 -16.10 -5.00
N TRP A 394 8.77 -16.34 -6.10
CA TRP A 394 9.89 -15.50 -6.59
C TRP A 394 9.49 -14.11 -7.13
N ALA A 395 8.21 -13.90 -7.43
CA ALA A 395 7.79 -12.78 -8.27
C ALA A 395 7.37 -11.50 -7.52
N TRP A 396 6.73 -11.63 -6.35
CA TRP A 396 5.94 -10.52 -5.81
C TRP A 396 6.78 -9.32 -5.34
N HIS A 397 7.96 -9.58 -4.77
CA HIS A 397 8.86 -8.55 -4.24
C HIS A 397 9.47 -7.66 -5.36
N ARG A 398 9.73 -8.22 -6.55
CA ARG A 398 10.28 -7.47 -7.70
C ARG A 398 9.26 -6.52 -8.33
N TYR A 399 7.99 -6.93 -8.42
CA TYR A 399 6.91 -6.03 -8.83
C TYR A 399 6.61 -4.94 -7.79
N GLY A 400 6.88 -5.21 -6.51
CA GLY A 400 6.71 -4.24 -5.43
C GLY A 400 7.54 -2.97 -5.63
N ALA A 401 8.79 -3.08 -6.11
CA ALA A 401 9.64 -1.91 -6.37
C ALA A 401 9.18 -1.09 -7.58
N TRP A 402 8.58 -1.75 -8.58
CA TRP A 402 8.30 -1.16 -9.88
C TRP A 402 7.59 0.19 -9.76
N ILE A 403 6.51 0.23 -8.98
CA ILE A 403 5.69 1.43 -8.85
C ILE A 403 6.48 2.58 -8.22
N GLY A 404 7.28 2.30 -7.19
CA GLY A 404 8.16 3.30 -6.59
C GLY A 404 9.25 3.78 -7.55
N LEU A 405 9.92 2.86 -8.24
CA LEU A 405 11.01 3.18 -9.16
C LEU A 405 10.53 3.92 -10.43
N VAL A 406 9.37 3.56 -11.00
CA VAL A 406 8.79 4.30 -12.13
C VAL A 406 8.43 5.72 -11.73
N SER A 407 7.80 5.90 -10.56
CA SER A 407 7.51 7.24 -10.04
C SER A 407 8.78 8.04 -9.73
N ALA A 408 9.86 7.37 -9.31
CA ALA A 408 11.17 8.00 -9.14
C ALA A 408 11.80 8.41 -10.49
N LEU A 409 11.68 7.57 -11.52
CA LEU A 409 12.15 7.88 -12.87
C LEU A 409 11.40 9.06 -13.48
N GLU A 410 10.07 9.08 -13.39
CA GLU A 410 9.24 10.22 -13.81
C GLU A 410 9.62 11.50 -13.06
N GLY A 411 10.01 11.35 -11.80
CA GLY A 411 10.51 12.42 -10.95
C GLY A 411 11.93 12.87 -11.19
N ASN A 412 12.70 12.17 -12.03
CA ASN A 412 14.15 12.35 -12.19
C ASN A 412 14.93 12.28 -10.86
N VAL A 413 14.51 11.42 -9.93
CA VAL A 413 15.21 11.22 -8.66
C VAL A 413 16.62 10.67 -8.92
N SER A 414 17.60 11.17 -8.18
CA SER A 414 18.99 10.71 -8.22
C SER A 414 19.08 9.19 -8.11
N ASN A 415 19.96 8.59 -8.92
CA ASN A 415 20.20 7.14 -8.98
C ASN A 415 18.98 6.26 -9.38
N ALA A 416 17.80 6.82 -9.65
CA ALA A 416 16.62 6.05 -10.07
C ALA A 416 16.87 5.26 -11.37
N LYS A 417 17.62 5.85 -12.32
CA LYS A 417 18.00 5.17 -13.57
C LYS A 417 18.93 3.97 -13.33
N GLU A 418 19.84 4.08 -12.37
CA GLU A 418 20.75 2.98 -12.02
C GLU A 418 20.00 1.88 -11.28
N ALA A 419 19.21 2.25 -10.26
CA ALA A 419 18.34 1.33 -9.54
C ALA A 419 17.39 0.57 -10.48
N TRP A 420 16.82 1.26 -11.47
CA TRP A 420 15.99 0.64 -12.51
C TRP A 420 16.75 -0.38 -13.34
N LYS A 421 17.99 -0.08 -13.76
CA LYS A 421 18.84 -1.03 -14.51
C LYS A 421 19.15 -2.28 -13.69
N VAL A 422 19.51 -2.11 -12.40
CA VAL A 422 19.77 -3.24 -11.49
C VAL A 422 18.49 -4.06 -11.27
N MET A 423 17.37 -3.42 -10.96
CA MET A 423 16.09 -4.11 -10.75
C MET A 423 15.64 -4.89 -11.99
N THR A 424 15.76 -4.30 -13.18
CA THR A 424 15.35 -4.95 -14.44
C THR A 424 16.29 -6.05 -14.90
N SER A 425 17.59 -5.99 -14.60
CA SER A 425 18.52 -7.11 -14.87
C SER A 425 18.22 -8.31 -13.97
N LEU A 426 17.68 -8.04 -12.78
CA LEU A 426 17.17 -9.06 -11.87
C LEU A 426 15.74 -9.51 -12.24
N ALA A 427 15.07 -8.89 -13.21
CA ALA A 427 13.72 -9.28 -13.62
C ALA A 427 13.73 -10.61 -14.39
N GLY A 428 12.73 -11.45 -14.12
CA GLY A 428 12.53 -12.71 -14.82
C GLY A 428 11.03 -13.07 -14.90
N PRO A 429 10.67 -14.12 -15.64
CA PRO A 429 9.27 -14.51 -15.82
C PRO A 429 8.61 -14.81 -14.46
N SER A 430 7.44 -14.21 -14.23
CA SER A 430 6.67 -14.47 -13.01
C SER A 430 5.77 -15.69 -13.14
N GLN A 431 5.37 -16.29 -12.01
CA GLN A 431 4.37 -17.37 -11.98
C GLN A 431 3.02 -16.95 -12.60
N TYR A 432 2.76 -15.64 -12.68
CA TYR A 432 1.55 -15.11 -13.29
C TYR A 432 1.66 -14.90 -14.81
N GLY A 433 2.78 -15.31 -15.43
CA GLY A 433 3.00 -15.15 -16.88
C GLY A 433 3.21 -13.69 -17.32
N TYR A 434 3.31 -12.76 -16.36
CA TYR A 434 3.75 -11.40 -16.63
C TYR A 434 5.28 -11.37 -16.64
N GLU A 435 5.85 -10.77 -17.68
CA GLU A 435 7.26 -10.43 -17.79
C GLU A 435 7.37 -8.92 -17.87
N MET A 436 8.29 -8.37 -17.09
CA MET A 436 8.58 -6.94 -17.05
C MET A 436 9.37 -6.57 -18.30
N VAL A 437 8.72 -5.93 -19.27
CA VAL A 437 9.37 -5.43 -20.48
C VAL A 437 9.58 -3.92 -20.32
N PRO A 438 10.82 -3.43 -20.16
CA PRO A 438 11.08 -2.00 -20.27
C PRO A 438 10.51 -1.52 -21.62
N ARG A 439 9.70 -0.46 -21.61
CA ARG A 439 9.42 0.25 -22.87
C ARG A 439 10.77 0.77 -23.35
N LYS A 440 11.21 0.29 -24.51
CA LYS A 440 12.37 0.81 -25.21
C LYS A 440 12.13 2.24 -25.65
#